data_AF-A0A453K2K2-F1
#
_entry.id   AF-A0A453K2K2-F1
#
_cell.length_a   1.000
_cell.length_b   1.000
_cell.length_c   1.000
_cell.angle_alpha   90.00
_cell.angle_beta   90.00
_cell.angle_gamma   90.00
#
_symmetry.space_group_name_H-M   'P 1'
#
loop_
_entity.id
_entity.type
_entity.pdbx_description
1 polymer ?
#
loop_
_entity_poly.entity_id
_entity_poly.type
_entity_poly.pdbx_seq_one_letter_code
_entity_poly.pdbx_strand_id
1 'polypeptide(L)'
;VNKYAFSGGQDSVELHRKLGANLEVDVSIKYLNFFLEDDDELERIKKAYKEGRMLTGEVKQLLVTVLSEMVERHKRARARVTEE
;
A
#
# COMPACT_ATOMS: atom_id res chain seq x y z
N VAL A 1 -8.33 -3.77 3.29
CA VAL A 1 -7.68 -2.68 2.53
C VAL A 1 -8.65 -2.01 1.56
N ASN A 2 -9.10 -2.71 0.50
CA ASN A 2 -9.90 -2.10 -0.61
C ASN A 2 -11.07 -1.22 -0.18
N LYS A 3 -11.92 -1.71 0.72
CA LYS A 3 -13.16 -1.02 1.13
C LYS A 3 -12.98 0.13 2.11
N TYR A 4 -11.99 0.06 3.02
CA TYR A 4 -11.94 0.92 4.21
C TYR A 4 -10.66 1.74 4.36
N ALA A 5 -9.58 1.41 3.64
CA ALA A 5 -8.37 2.23 3.67
C ALA A 5 -8.66 3.55 2.94
N PHE A 6 -8.56 4.66 3.66
CA PHE A 6 -8.72 5.99 3.09
C PHE A 6 -7.66 6.24 2.00
N SER A 7 -8.10 6.76 0.86
CA SER A 7 -7.27 7.02 -0.31
C SER A 7 -6.99 8.51 -0.44
N GLY A 8 -5.76 8.84 -0.82
CA GLY A 8 -5.40 10.18 -1.30
C GLY A 8 -5.60 10.38 -2.80
N GLY A 9 -6.05 9.35 -3.54
CA GLY A 9 -6.41 9.42 -4.95
C GLY A 9 -7.69 10.23 -5.22
N GLN A 10 -8.00 10.45 -6.50
CA GLN A 10 -9.14 11.27 -6.93
C GLN A 10 -10.37 10.40 -7.18
N ASP A 11 -11.54 11.02 -7.26
CA ASP A 11 -12.84 10.35 -7.42
C ASP A 11 -13.00 9.65 -8.78
N SER A 12 -12.33 10.14 -9.82
CA SER A 12 -12.33 9.55 -11.16
C SER A 12 -10.92 9.26 -11.67
N VAL A 13 -10.82 8.33 -12.62
CA VAL A 13 -9.54 8.00 -13.26
C VAL A 13 -8.98 9.20 -14.00
N GLU A 14 -9.82 9.93 -14.73
CA GLU A 14 -9.40 11.12 -15.49
C GLU A 14 -8.82 12.20 -14.57
N LEU A 15 -9.50 12.49 -13.46
CA LEU A 15 -8.99 13.42 -12.45
C LEU A 15 -7.70 12.92 -11.82
N HIS A 16 -7.62 11.62 -11.55
CA HIS A 16 -6.41 11.02 -10.97
C HIS A 16 -5.22 11.10 -11.92
N ARG A 17 -5.40 10.82 -13.22
CA ARG A 17 -4.34 10.97 -14.22
C ARG A 17 -3.88 12.42 -14.33
N LYS A 18 -4.77 13.39 -14.13
CA LYS A 18 -4.48 14.83 -14.27
C LYS A 18 -3.83 15.44 -13.01
N LEU A 19 -4.31 15.06 -11.83
CA LEU A 19 -3.97 15.70 -10.56
C LEU A 19 -3.09 14.83 -9.65
N GLY A 20 -3.06 13.52 -9.90
CA GLY A 20 -2.37 12.56 -9.06
C GLY A 20 -3.00 12.36 -7.67
N ALA A 21 -2.27 11.65 -6.82
CA ALA A 21 -2.65 11.36 -5.44
C ALA A 21 -2.00 12.32 -4.43
N ASN A 22 -2.71 12.60 -3.34
CA ASN A 22 -2.13 13.21 -2.15
C ASN A 22 -1.56 12.13 -1.21
N LEU A 23 -0.24 11.97 -1.20
CA LEU A 23 0.43 10.94 -0.39
C LEU A 23 0.35 11.20 1.12
N GLU A 24 0.22 12.45 1.56
CA GLU A 24 0.19 12.82 2.99
C GLU A 24 -1.00 12.20 3.74
N VAL A 25 -2.09 11.96 3.02
CA VAL A 25 -3.35 11.45 3.58
C VAL A 25 -3.61 9.99 3.22
N ASP A 26 -2.85 9.41 2.27
CA ASP A 26 -3.11 8.06 1.79
C ASP A 26 -2.65 6.98 2.79
N VAL A 27 -3.60 6.21 3.32
CA VAL A 27 -3.32 5.18 4.33
C VAL A 27 -2.52 4.02 3.75
N SER A 28 -2.68 3.72 2.46
CA SER A 28 -1.96 2.62 1.82
C SER A 28 -0.48 2.94 1.68
N ILE A 29 -0.15 4.18 1.30
CA ILE A 29 1.23 4.67 1.25
C ILE A 29 1.87 4.69 2.64
N LYS A 30 1.12 5.10 3.66
CA LYS A 30 1.62 5.06 5.05
C LYS A 30 2.00 3.64 5.46
N TYR A 31 1.14 2.66 5.18
CA TYR A 31 1.43 1.26 5.54
C TYR A 31 2.55 0.67 4.68
N LEU A 32 2.61 0.97 3.38
CA LEU A 32 3.73 0.55 2.54
C LEU A 32 5.06 1.11 3.08
N ASN A 33 5.09 2.34 3.57
CA ASN A 33 6.27 2.92 4.21
C ASN A 33 6.73 2.21 5.49
N PHE A 34 5.86 1.43 6.15
CA PHE A 34 6.22 0.65 7.34
C PHE A 34 6.61 -0.80 7.01
N PHE A 35 6.03 -1.38 5.95
CA PHE A 35 6.08 -2.83 5.73
C PHE A 35 6.70 -3.26 4.39
N LEU A 36 6.86 -2.36 3.43
CA LEU A 36 7.63 -2.63 2.22
C LEU A 36 9.11 -2.34 2.52
N GLU A 37 9.94 -3.37 2.45
CA GLU A 37 11.37 -3.29 2.81
C GLU A 37 12.25 -2.71 1.68
N ASP A 38 11.72 -2.65 0.46
CA ASP A 38 12.42 -2.13 -0.73
C ASP A 38 12.14 -0.63 -0.90
N ASP A 39 13.11 0.21 -0.52
CA ASP A 39 13.03 1.67 -0.58
C ASP A 39 12.91 2.20 -2.03
N ASP A 40 13.60 1.57 -2.98
CA ASP A 40 13.57 1.98 -4.39
C ASP A 40 12.18 1.71 -4.99
N GLU A 41 11.61 0.56 -4.68
CA GLU A 41 10.25 0.21 -5.08
C GLU A 41 9.21 1.12 -4.41
N LEU A 42 9.38 1.44 -3.12
CA LEU A 42 8.51 2.37 -2.41
C LEU A 42 8.52 3.76 -3.06
N GLU A 43 9.69 4.28 -3.41
CA GLU A 43 9.81 5.59 -4.05
C GLU A 43 9.23 5.56 -5.47
N ARG A 44 9.42 4.46 -6.21
CA ARG A 44 8.79 4.25 -7.52
C ARG A 44 7.26 4.32 -7.42
N ILE A 45 6.67 3.65 -6.42
CA ILE A 45 5.21 3.65 -6.18
C ILE A 45 4.74 5.06 -5.80
N LYS A 46 5.39 5.71 -4.82
CA LYS A 46 5.06 7.06 -4.37
C LYS A 46 5.06 8.05 -5.53
N LYS A 47 6.13 8.05 -6.34
CA LYS A 47 6.25 8.91 -7.51
C LYS A 47 5.15 8.63 -8.55
N ALA A 48 4.97 7.37 -8.93
CA ALA A 48 3.96 7.01 -9.94
C ALA A 48 2.54 7.37 -9.48
N TYR A 49 2.22 7.18 -8.21
CA TYR A 49 0.90 7.49 -7.66
C TYR A 49 0.67 9.00 -7.51
N LYS A 50 1.68 9.74 -7.02
CA LYS A 50 1.66 11.21 -6.94
C LYS A 50 1.51 11.88 -8.30
N GLU A 51 2.07 11.28 -9.35
CA GLU A 51 1.96 11.77 -10.74
C GLU A 51 0.71 11.23 -11.46
N GLY A 52 -0.13 10.44 -10.80
CA GLY A 52 -1.34 9.86 -11.39
C GLY A 52 -1.07 8.73 -12.39
N ARG A 53 0.16 8.23 -12.50
CA ARG A 53 0.56 7.10 -13.37
C ARG A 53 0.16 5.73 -12.79
N MET A 54 0.03 5.62 -11.48
CA MET A 54 -0.53 4.45 -10.80
C MET A 54 -1.88 4.82 -10.20
N LEU A 55 -2.88 3.94 -10.22
CA LEU A 55 -4.20 4.16 -9.65
C LEU A 55 -4.28 3.68 -8.19
N THR A 56 -5.22 4.24 -7.43
CA THR A 56 -5.52 3.81 -6.04
C THR A 56 -5.67 2.30 -5.89
N GLY A 57 -6.37 1.66 -6.84
CA GLY A 57 -6.61 0.21 -6.80
C GLY A 57 -5.31 -0.60 -6.92
N GLU A 58 -4.37 -0.14 -7.74
CA GLU A 58 -3.07 -0.78 -7.94
C GLU A 58 -2.21 -0.67 -6.68
N VAL A 59 -2.16 0.52 -6.06
CA VAL A 59 -1.46 0.74 -4.77
C VAL A 59 -2.06 -0.11 -3.66
N LYS A 60 -3.39 -0.17 -3.56
CA LYS A 60 -4.07 -1.01 -2.57
C LYS A 60 -3.80 -2.51 -2.78
N GLN A 61 -3.70 -2.95 -4.03
CA GLN A 61 -3.36 -4.35 -4.34
C GLN A 61 -1.93 -4.69 -3.91
N LEU A 62 -0.97 -3.79 -4.16
CA LEU A 62 0.41 -3.94 -3.66
C LEU A 62 0.43 -4.04 -2.13
N LEU A 63 -0.29 -3.16 -1.44
CA LEU A 63 -0.40 -3.21 0.01
C LEU A 63 -0.99 -4.54 0.51
N VAL A 64 -2.04 -5.06 -0.15
CA VAL A 64 -2.63 -6.35 0.22
C VAL A 64 -1.61 -7.47 0.11
N THR A 65 -0.78 -7.48 -0.93
CA THR A 65 0.28 -8.49 -1.10
C THR A 65 1.27 -8.44 0.07
N VAL A 66 1.82 -7.25 0.35
CA VAL A 66 2.80 -7.02 1.43
C VAL A 66 2.24 -7.46 2.78
N LEU A 67 1.04 -6.98 3.14
CA LEU A 67 0.43 -7.30 4.44
C LEU A 67 0.04 -8.79 4.55
N SER A 68 -0.44 -9.40 3.47
CA SER A 68 -0.79 -10.82 3.47
C SER A 68 0.43 -11.69 3.75
N GLU A 69 1.56 -11.40 3.10
CA GLU A 69 2.79 -12.13 3.35
C GLU A 69 3.27 -11.98 4.81
N MET A 70 3.27 -10.74 5.33
CA MET A 70 3.64 -10.45 6.71
C MET A 70 2.74 -11.21 7.70
N VAL A 71 1.42 -11.16 7.52
CA VAL A 71 0.46 -11.85 8.39
C VAL A 71 0.65 -13.36 8.34
N GLU A 72 0.85 -13.94 7.16
CA GLU A 72 1.05 -15.38 7.02
C GLU A 72 2.38 -15.83 7.64
N ARG A 73 3.45 -15.03 7.51
CA ARG A 73 4.72 -15.25 8.21
C ARG A 73 4.53 -15.22 9.72
N HIS A 74 3.82 -14.22 10.24
CA HIS A 74 3.52 -14.10 11.65
C HIS A 74 2.68 -15.27 12.18
N LYS A 75 1.63 -15.67 11.46
CA LYS A 75 0.80 -16.84 11.81
C LYS A 75 1.64 -18.12 11.90
N ARG A 76 2.53 -18.37 10.94
CA ARG A 76 3.42 -19.55 10.97
C ARG A 76 4.37 -19.51 12.16
N ALA A 77 4.94 -18.35 12.48
CA ALA A 77 5.81 -18.20 13.64
C ALA A 77 5.04 -18.44 14.95
N ARG A 78 3.86 -17.81 15.09
CA ARG A 78 2.98 -17.98 16.26
C ARG A 78 2.56 -19.43 16.48
N ALA A 79 2.29 -20.18 15.41
CA ALA A 79 1.91 -21.59 15.49
C ALA A 79 3.02 -22.51 16.00
N ARG A 80 4.28 -22.05 16.01
CA ARG A 80 5.44 -22.81 16.49
C ARG A 80 5.80 -22.52 17.94
N VAL A 81 5.10 -21.59 18.59
CA VAL A 81 5.34 -21.26 20.00
C VAL A 81 4.82 -22.41 20.87
N THR A 82 5.72 -23.00 21.65
CA THR A 82 5.44 -24.02 22.67
C THR A 82 5.39 -23.38 24.06
N GLU A 83 5.02 -24.14 25.10
CA GLU A 83 4.96 -23.63 26.48
C GLU A 83 6.33 -23.47 27.17
N GLU A 84 7.39 -24.01 26.56
CA GLU A 84 8.80 -23.77 26.94
C GLU A 84 9.25 -22.35 26.60
#